data_AF-A0A524G4B8-F1
#
_entry.id   AF-A0A524G4B8-F1
#
_cell.length_a   1.000
_cell.length_b   1.000
_cell.length_c   1.000
_cell.angle_alpha   90.00
_cell.angle_beta   90.00
_cell.angle_gamma   90.00
#
_symmetry.space_group_name_H-M   'P 1'
#
loop_
_entity.id
_entity.type
_entity.pdbx_description
1 polymer ?
#
loop_
_entity_poly.entity_id
_entity_poly.type
_entity_poly.pdbx_seq_one_letter_code
_entity_poly.pdbx_strand_id
1 'polypeptide(L)'
;MVETLSLERRKRRESLAGLFRIDITDAFDMELVEDIQAAAPEVQILQINVVETINLDISPLTELKNLITLKLFEGSELESISLRGIEELDALVALEININPEMSIEEIDLTPLANHPELRVVTIACLTRNLKGLEVLRTIPNLESMGFYSLDMSELDLSDLSGCQNLESMYFGELGQENPIKPFSLKLPRKVPLKIVEVSDFFSEDMEFQVDFEFLRDIESMDSLSLRNCNLTSFDFTRLSSLKRIGRIDLSENRITHLDITPILDIATFTENALGEPTFIIDSDVIIQIEKKRQDDIPTILSKKDKIVEEHKGSYAIDYEFGHQWLRKILDTHSVEWI
;
A
#
# COMPACT_ATOMS: atom_id res chain seq x y z
N MET A 1 -24.42 -38.15 -19.76
CA MET A 1 -24.72 -38.84 -18.49
C MET A 1 -25.39 -37.79 -17.61
N VAL A 2 -26.60 -38.02 -17.09
CA VAL A 2 -27.22 -37.07 -16.16
C VAL A 2 -26.46 -37.22 -14.85
N GLU A 3 -25.62 -36.24 -14.52
CA GLU A 3 -24.86 -36.21 -13.29
C GLU A 3 -25.85 -36.19 -12.11
N THR A 4 -25.90 -37.27 -11.33
CA THR A 4 -26.73 -37.33 -10.13
C THR A 4 -26.04 -36.55 -9.02
N LEU A 5 -26.24 -35.23 -9.01
CA LEU A 5 -25.79 -34.35 -7.93
C LEU A 5 -26.44 -34.75 -6.60
N SER A 6 -25.65 -34.69 -5.52
CA SER A 6 -26.16 -34.79 -4.15
C SER A 6 -27.20 -33.69 -3.86
N LEU A 7 -28.03 -33.88 -2.84
CA LEU A 7 -29.00 -32.85 -2.45
C LEU A 7 -28.31 -31.54 -2.04
N GLU A 8 -27.13 -31.64 -1.43
CA GLU A 8 -26.31 -30.50 -1.00
C GLU A 8 -25.79 -29.70 -2.19
N ARG A 9 -25.16 -30.37 -3.17
CA ARG A 9 -24.71 -29.71 -4.41
C ARG A 9 -25.84 -29.00 -5.14
N ARG A 10 -27.03 -29.60 -5.21
CA ARG A 10 -28.19 -28.97 -5.86
C ARG A 10 -28.61 -27.69 -5.14
N LYS A 11 -28.74 -27.73 -3.81
CA LYS A 11 -29.09 -26.55 -3.02
C LYS A 11 -28.04 -25.43 -3.16
N ARG A 12 -26.75 -25.81 -3.18
CA ARG A 12 -25.65 -24.87 -3.37
C ARG A 12 -25.69 -24.24 -4.76
N ARG A 13 -25.84 -25.02 -5.84
CA ARG A 13 -26.02 -24.46 -7.19
C ARG A 13 -27.25 -23.56 -7.29
N GLU A 14 -28.36 -23.92 -6.65
CA GLU A 14 -29.55 -23.06 -6.58
C GLU A 14 -29.28 -21.73 -5.85
N SER A 15 -28.50 -21.73 -4.76
CA SER A 15 -28.14 -20.50 -4.05
C SER A 15 -27.13 -19.62 -4.80
N LEU A 16 -26.29 -20.23 -5.64
CA LEU A 16 -25.27 -19.53 -6.43
C LEU A 16 -25.81 -18.97 -7.75
N ALA A 17 -26.98 -19.44 -8.21
CA ALA A 17 -27.47 -19.21 -9.56
C ALA A 17 -27.47 -17.72 -9.98
N GLY A 18 -26.65 -17.39 -10.98
CA GLY A 18 -26.58 -16.05 -11.57
C GLY A 18 -25.87 -14.99 -10.71
N LEU A 19 -25.21 -15.36 -9.62
CA LEU A 19 -24.43 -14.42 -8.82
C LEU A 19 -23.18 -13.94 -9.58
N PHE A 20 -22.89 -12.65 -9.48
CA PHE A 20 -21.65 -12.05 -10.01
C PHE A 20 -20.58 -11.87 -8.91
N ARG A 21 -21.01 -11.89 -7.65
CA ARG A 21 -20.16 -11.83 -6.46
C ARG A 21 -20.53 -12.99 -5.54
N ILE A 22 -19.54 -13.73 -5.09
CA ILE A 22 -19.69 -14.86 -4.19
C ILE A 22 -18.73 -14.70 -3.02
N ASP A 23 -19.26 -14.82 -1.80
CA ASP A 23 -18.47 -14.89 -0.58
C ASP A 23 -18.52 -16.35 -0.09
N ILE A 24 -17.37 -17.03 -0.06
CA ILE A 24 -17.21 -18.41 0.38
C ILE A 24 -16.87 -18.39 1.87
N THR A 25 -17.71 -19.04 2.69
CA THR A 25 -17.48 -19.20 4.14
C THR A 25 -17.32 -20.65 4.58
N ASP A 26 -17.43 -21.59 3.63
CA ASP A 26 -17.25 -23.02 3.86
C ASP A 26 -15.89 -23.48 3.29
N ALA A 27 -15.55 -24.76 3.46
CA ALA A 27 -14.34 -25.34 2.90
C ALA A 27 -14.19 -25.06 1.39
N PHE A 28 -13.00 -24.62 0.99
CA PHE A 28 -12.66 -24.36 -0.41
C PHE A 28 -12.08 -25.62 -1.06
N ASP A 29 -12.82 -26.20 -2.00
CA ASP A 29 -12.40 -27.38 -2.75
C ASP A 29 -12.83 -27.32 -4.24
N MET A 30 -12.39 -28.31 -5.02
CA MET A 30 -12.74 -28.43 -6.44
C MET A 30 -14.27 -28.56 -6.65
N GLU A 31 -14.99 -29.22 -5.75
CA GLU A 31 -16.42 -29.46 -5.91
C GLU A 31 -17.22 -28.14 -5.83
N LEU A 32 -16.82 -27.27 -4.91
CA LEU A 32 -17.35 -25.91 -4.78
C LEU A 32 -17.11 -25.11 -6.05
N VAL A 33 -15.89 -25.15 -6.62
CA VAL A 33 -15.58 -24.40 -7.85
C VAL A 33 -16.38 -24.92 -9.04
N GLU A 34 -16.54 -26.23 -9.19
CA GLU A 34 -17.43 -26.82 -10.21
C GLU A 34 -18.88 -26.34 -10.05
N ASP A 35 -19.37 -26.23 -8.80
CA ASP A 35 -20.71 -25.73 -8.53
C ASP A 35 -20.86 -24.25 -8.87
N ILE A 36 -19.85 -23.43 -8.58
CA ILE A 36 -19.79 -22.01 -8.98
C ILE A 36 -19.78 -21.90 -10.50
N GLN A 37 -18.90 -22.62 -11.19
CA GLN A 37 -18.82 -22.56 -12.65
C GLN A 37 -20.13 -22.98 -13.32
N ALA A 38 -20.83 -23.98 -12.78
CA ALA A 38 -22.09 -24.46 -13.34
C ALA A 38 -23.28 -23.51 -13.08
N ALA A 39 -23.31 -22.82 -11.94
CA ALA A 39 -24.44 -21.98 -11.52
C ALA A 39 -24.24 -20.48 -11.75
N ALA A 40 -22.99 -20.03 -11.70
CA ALA A 40 -22.54 -18.64 -11.77
C ALA A 40 -21.30 -18.49 -12.68
N PRO A 41 -21.39 -18.86 -13.98
CA PRO A 41 -20.24 -18.80 -14.90
C PRO A 41 -19.71 -17.37 -15.14
N GLU A 42 -20.51 -16.35 -14.84
CA GLU A 42 -20.18 -14.93 -14.97
C GLU A 42 -19.71 -14.31 -13.63
N VAL A 43 -19.28 -15.13 -12.67
CA VAL A 43 -18.71 -14.62 -11.41
C VAL A 43 -17.48 -13.77 -11.70
N GLN A 44 -17.46 -12.57 -11.12
CA GLN A 44 -16.39 -11.57 -11.28
C GLN A 44 -15.67 -11.29 -9.97
N ILE A 45 -16.36 -11.43 -8.83
CA ILE A 45 -15.78 -11.16 -7.51
C ILE A 45 -15.92 -12.41 -6.67
N LEU A 46 -14.79 -12.96 -6.25
CA LEU A 46 -14.75 -14.09 -5.34
C LEU A 46 -14.02 -13.67 -4.07
N GLN A 47 -14.72 -13.79 -2.96
CA GLN A 47 -14.15 -13.64 -1.64
C GLN A 47 -14.12 -15.02 -0.98
N ILE A 48 -12.96 -15.43 -0.45
CA ILE A 48 -12.76 -16.71 0.21
C ILE A 48 -12.35 -16.44 1.65
N ASN A 49 -13.21 -16.79 2.60
CA ASN A 49 -12.80 -16.92 3.99
C ASN A 49 -12.12 -18.28 4.13
N VAL A 50 -10.83 -18.26 4.42
CA VAL A 50 -9.97 -19.44 4.54
C VAL A 50 -10.23 -20.07 5.90
N VAL A 51 -11.25 -20.93 5.98
CA VAL A 51 -11.68 -21.59 7.22
C VAL A 51 -11.10 -22.99 7.30
N GLU A 52 -10.60 -23.39 8.48
CA GLU A 52 -10.10 -24.74 8.78
C GLU A 52 -9.11 -25.28 7.72
N THR A 53 -8.30 -24.40 7.14
CA THR A 53 -7.39 -24.70 6.02
C THR A 53 -5.95 -24.46 6.44
N ILE A 54 -5.15 -25.52 6.43
CA ILE A 54 -3.70 -25.47 6.74
C ILE A 54 -2.89 -25.07 5.50
N ASN A 55 -3.27 -25.58 4.33
CA ASN A 55 -2.59 -25.31 3.07
C ASN A 55 -3.62 -24.93 2.02
N LEU A 56 -3.57 -23.69 1.54
CA LEU A 56 -4.49 -23.21 0.52
C LEU A 56 -3.87 -23.38 -0.87
N ASP A 57 -4.56 -24.08 -1.76
CA ASP A 57 -4.23 -24.15 -3.19
C ASP A 57 -5.37 -23.55 -4.01
N ILE A 58 -5.11 -22.46 -4.72
CA ILE A 58 -6.11 -21.79 -5.57
C ILE A 58 -6.14 -22.28 -7.01
N SER A 59 -5.38 -23.33 -7.36
CA SER A 59 -5.43 -23.94 -8.69
C SER A 59 -6.83 -24.34 -9.19
N PRO A 60 -7.81 -24.71 -8.33
CA PRO A 60 -9.19 -24.91 -8.74
C PRO A 60 -9.81 -23.70 -9.45
N LEU A 61 -9.41 -22.47 -9.10
CA LEU A 61 -10.00 -21.24 -9.64
C LEU A 61 -9.75 -21.02 -11.13
N THR A 62 -8.82 -21.77 -11.74
CA THR A 62 -8.46 -21.70 -13.17
C THR A 62 -9.66 -21.81 -14.12
N GLU A 63 -10.77 -22.38 -13.65
CA GLU A 63 -12.04 -22.55 -14.35
C GLU A 63 -12.93 -21.29 -14.38
N LEU A 64 -12.67 -20.32 -13.49
CA LEU A 64 -13.45 -19.08 -13.33
C LEU A 64 -12.84 -17.93 -14.14
N LYS A 65 -12.85 -18.07 -15.47
CA LYS A 65 -12.15 -17.16 -16.41
C LYS A 65 -12.60 -15.69 -16.40
N ASN A 66 -13.78 -15.41 -15.83
CA ASN A 66 -14.34 -14.06 -15.72
C ASN A 66 -13.96 -13.36 -14.41
N LEU A 67 -13.13 -13.97 -13.57
CA LEU A 67 -12.79 -13.42 -12.26
C LEU A 67 -11.96 -12.13 -12.42
N ILE A 68 -12.51 -11.02 -11.91
CA ILE A 68 -11.91 -9.68 -11.91
C ILE A 68 -11.23 -9.40 -10.56
N THR A 69 -11.78 -9.92 -9.47
CA THR A 69 -11.27 -9.69 -8.12
C THR A 69 -11.29 -10.98 -7.32
N LEU A 70 -10.11 -11.35 -6.81
CA LEU A 70 -9.94 -12.44 -5.85
C LEU A 70 -9.51 -11.85 -4.52
N LYS A 71 -10.28 -12.16 -3.48
CA LYS A 71 -9.94 -11.77 -2.10
C LYS A 71 -9.87 -13.00 -1.21
N LEU A 72 -8.79 -13.14 -0.47
CA LEU A 72 -8.61 -14.18 0.54
C LEU A 72 -8.61 -13.53 1.92
N PHE A 73 -9.46 -13.98 2.82
CA PHE A 73 -9.59 -13.47 4.18
C PHE A 73 -9.51 -14.59 5.21
N GLU A 74 -9.32 -14.21 6.47
CA GLU A 74 -9.26 -15.17 7.59
C GLU A 74 -8.11 -16.18 7.40
N GLY A 75 -8.12 -17.34 8.05
CA GLY A 75 -7.05 -18.33 7.93
C GLY A 75 -6.08 -18.36 9.10
N SER A 76 -6.59 -18.48 10.32
CA SER A 76 -5.78 -18.60 11.54
C SER A 76 -4.86 -19.83 11.53
N GLU A 77 -5.29 -20.93 10.92
CA GLU A 77 -4.54 -22.19 10.86
C GLU A 77 -3.61 -22.30 9.64
N LEU A 78 -3.55 -21.26 8.80
CA LEU A 78 -2.88 -21.33 7.51
C LEU A 78 -1.36 -21.29 7.67
N GLU A 79 -0.69 -22.33 7.16
CA GLU A 79 0.78 -22.44 7.15
C GLU A 79 1.37 -22.16 5.77
N SER A 80 0.59 -22.33 4.69
CA SER A 80 1.04 -22.02 3.33
C SER A 80 -0.08 -21.65 2.35
N ILE A 81 0.30 -20.85 1.34
CA ILE A 81 -0.57 -20.44 0.21
C ILE A 81 0.16 -20.72 -1.10
N SER A 82 -0.49 -21.48 -1.99
CA SER A 82 -0.05 -21.68 -3.37
C SER A 82 -0.91 -20.82 -4.29
N LEU A 83 -0.29 -19.86 -4.99
CA LEU A 83 -0.93 -19.05 -6.03
C LEU A 83 -0.93 -19.70 -7.42
N ARG A 84 -0.57 -20.98 -7.52
CA ARG A 84 -0.53 -21.68 -8.79
C ARG A 84 -1.89 -21.69 -9.47
N GLY A 85 -1.91 -21.45 -10.78
CA GLY A 85 -3.12 -21.37 -11.59
C GLY A 85 -3.70 -19.95 -11.67
N ILE A 86 -3.20 -18.99 -10.88
CA ILE A 86 -3.61 -17.59 -11.02
C ILE A 86 -3.16 -17.00 -12.36
N GLU A 87 -2.08 -17.53 -12.95
CA GLU A 87 -1.58 -17.15 -14.27
C GLU A 87 -2.58 -17.40 -15.41
N GLU A 88 -3.62 -18.18 -15.16
CA GLU A 88 -4.68 -18.53 -16.10
C GLU A 88 -5.93 -17.63 -16.00
N LEU A 89 -5.92 -16.64 -15.10
CA LEU A 89 -7.05 -15.76 -14.80
C LEU A 89 -6.91 -14.40 -15.50
N ASP A 90 -6.73 -14.37 -16.82
CA ASP A 90 -6.42 -13.15 -17.60
C ASP A 90 -7.26 -11.89 -17.26
N ALA A 91 -8.52 -12.05 -16.83
CA ALA A 91 -9.41 -10.94 -16.46
C ALA A 91 -9.14 -10.34 -15.06
N LEU A 92 -8.27 -10.94 -14.25
CA LEU A 92 -8.01 -10.51 -12.87
C LEU A 92 -7.37 -9.12 -12.85
N VAL A 93 -8.06 -8.21 -12.19
CA VAL A 93 -7.65 -6.81 -11.99
C VAL A 93 -7.09 -6.58 -10.60
N ALA A 94 -7.58 -7.32 -9.60
CA ALA A 94 -7.17 -7.16 -8.21
C ALA A 94 -7.01 -8.51 -7.50
N LEU A 95 -5.85 -8.68 -6.86
CA LEU A 95 -5.58 -9.75 -5.90
C LEU A 95 -5.39 -9.13 -4.52
N GLU A 96 -6.18 -9.57 -3.56
CA GLU A 96 -6.06 -9.18 -2.15
C GLU A 96 -5.92 -10.45 -1.30
N ILE A 97 -4.80 -10.59 -0.59
CA ILE A 97 -4.61 -11.59 0.46
C ILE A 97 -4.59 -10.82 1.77
N ASN A 98 -5.57 -11.05 2.64
CA ASN A 98 -5.68 -10.41 3.96
C ASN A 98 -5.96 -11.48 5.01
N ILE A 99 -4.91 -12.19 5.40
CA ILE A 99 -4.96 -13.41 6.21
C ILE A 99 -4.14 -13.17 7.46
N ASN A 100 -4.70 -13.51 8.62
CA ASN A 100 -4.04 -13.40 9.91
C ASN A 100 -3.77 -14.79 10.49
N PRO A 101 -2.72 -15.49 10.02
CA PRO A 101 -2.38 -16.80 10.56
C PRO A 101 -1.82 -16.66 11.98
N GLU A 102 -2.00 -17.70 12.81
CA GLU A 102 -1.47 -17.75 14.18
C GLU A 102 0.07 -17.78 14.21
N MET A 103 0.67 -18.30 13.14
CA MET A 103 2.11 -18.43 12.95
C MET A 103 2.51 -17.81 11.61
N SER A 104 3.71 -17.22 11.53
CA SER A 104 4.19 -16.65 10.27
C SER A 104 4.32 -17.72 9.17
N ILE A 105 3.76 -17.45 7.99
CA ILE A 105 3.99 -18.23 6.77
C ILE A 105 5.44 -18.01 6.31
N GLU A 106 6.16 -19.09 6.00
CA GLU A 106 7.59 -19.00 5.63
C GLU A 106 7.83 -18.16 4.37
N GLU A 107 7.01 -18.36 3.34
CA GLU A 107 7.15 -17.68 2.06
C GLU A 107 5.82 -17.63 1.31
N ILE A 108 5.52 -16.50 0.68
CA ILE A 108 4.48 -16.40 -0.35
C ILE A 108 5.18 -16.20 -1.71
N ASP A 109 4.92 -17.12 -2.64
CA ASP A 109 5.49 -17.11 -3.98
C ASP A 109 4.59 -16.30 -4.95
N LEU A 110 5.07 -15.13 -5.37
CA LEU A 110 4.38 -14.23 -6.31
C LEU A 110 4.76 -14.50 -7.77
N THR A 111 5.67 -15.43 -8.06
CA THR A 111 6.09 -15.76 -9.45
C THR A 111 4.90 -16.07 -10.38
N PRO A 112 3.80 -16.72 -9.93
CA PRO A 112 2.60 -16.93 -10.74
C PRO A 112 1.91 -15.66 -11.26
N LEU A 113 2.19 -14.47 -10.69
CA LEU A 113 1.60 -13.20 -11.15
C LEU A 113 2.26 -12.63 -12.43
N ALA A 114 3.30 -13.29 -12.95
CA ALA A 114 4.05 -12.80 -14.09
C ALA A 114 3.17 -12.57 -15.33
N ASN A 115 3.39 -11.43 -16.00
CA ASN A 115 2.73 -11.02 -17.25
C ASN A 115 1.20 -10.92 -17.20
N HIS A 116 0.60 -10.81 -16.02
CA HIS A 116 -0.86 -10.73 -15.90
C HIS A 116 -1.39 -9.49 -16.65
N PRO A 117 -2.28 -9.64 -17.65
CA PRO A 117 -2.54 -8.56 -18.62
C PRO A 117 -3.35 -7.41 -18.01
N GLU A 118 -4.32 -7.72 -17.15
CA GLU A 118 -5.26 -6.72 -16.59
C GLU A 118 -4.99 -6.38 -15.11
N LEU A 119 -3.99 -7.00 -14.49
CA LEU A 119 -3.75 -6.85 -13.04
C LEU A 119 -3.25 -5.43 -12.74
N ARG A 120 -3.95 -4.76 -11.81
CA ARG A 120 -3.69 -3.35 -11.43
C ARG A 120 -3.33 -3.22 -9.96
N VAL A 121 -3.90 -4.08 -9.12
CA VAL A 121 -3.76 -4.01 -7.65
C VAL A 121 -3.32 -5.35 -7.10
N VAL A 122 -2.22 -5.34 -6.33
CA VAL A 122 -1.76 -6.49 -5.55
C VAL A 122 -1.61 -6.06 -4.09
N THR A 123 -2.37 -6.70 -3.21
CA THR A 123 -2.26 -6.47 -1.77
C THR A 123 -1.99 -7.80 -1.07
N ILE A 124 -0.91 -7.84 -0.29
CA ILE A 124 -0.57 -8.96 0.59
C ILE A 124 -0.49 -8.41 2.02
N ALA A 125 -1.48 -8.70 2.83
CA ALA A 125 -1.53 -8.49 4.26
C ALA A 125 -1.55 -9.88 4.91
N CYS A 126 -0.37 -10.37 5.28
CA CYS A 126 -0.24 -11.71 5.83
C CYS A 126 1.07 -11.79 6.60
N LEU A 127 1.01 -12.31 7.83
CA LEU A 127 2.21 -12.58 8.64
C LEU A 127 3.13 -13.55 7.89
N THR A 128 4.11 -13.02 7.15
CA THR A 128 5.00 -13.82 6.30
C THR A 128 6.46 -13.40 6.43
N ARG A 129 7.36 -14.37 6.36
CA ARG A 129 8.82 -14.17 6.51
C ARG A 129 9.52 -13.85 5.19
N ASN A 130 8.88 -14.13 4.06
CA ASN A 130 9.46 -13.87 2.75
C ASN A 130 8.41 -13.66 1.66
N LEU A 131 8.69 -12.73 0.74
CA LEU A 131 7.98 -12.59 -0.52
C LEU A 131 8.93 -12.96 -1.65
N LYS A 132 8.63 -14.05 -2.36
CA LYS A 132 9.44 -14.52 -3.48
C LYS A 132 8.84 -14.02 -4.80
N GLY A 133 9.72 -13.73 -5.77
CA GLY A 133 9.29 -13.36 -7.12
C GLY A 133 8.81 -11.93 -7.25
N LEU A 134 9.16 -11.02 -6.34
CA LEU A 134 8.77 -9.60 -6.42
C LEU A 134 9.14 -8.98 -7.78
N GLU A 135 10.25 -9.39 -8.38
CA GLU A 135 10.71 -8.91 -9.68
C GLU A 135 9.74 -9.20 -10.83
N VAL A 136 8.84 -10.20 -10.72
CA VAL A 136 7.86 -10.47 -11.77
C VAL A 136 6.78 -9.40 -11.85
N LEU A 137 6.56 -8.63 -10.77
CA LEU A 137 5.55 -7.58 -10.76
C LEU A 137 5.85 -6.47 -11.79
N ARG A 138 7.13 -6.30 -12.18
CA ARG A 138 7.52 -5.37 -13.26
C ARG A 138 7.02 -5.77 -14.65
N THR A 139 6.61 -7.03 -14.81
CA THR A 139 6.11 -7.58 -16.08
C THR A 139 4.63 -7.33 -16.28
N ILE A 140 3.93 -6.86 -15.23
CA ILE A 140 2.50 -6.54 -15.26
C ILE A 140 2.36 -5.13 -15.87
N PRO A 141 1.82 -4.99 -17.09
CA PRO A 141 1.81 -3.72 -17.81
C PRO A 141 0.93 -2.66 -17.15
N ASN A 142 -0.10 -3.08 -16.42
CA ASN A 142 -1.13 -2.21 -15.84
C ASN A 142 -1.01 -2.09 -14.31
N LEU A 143 0.09 -2.53 -13.69
CA LEU A 143 0.25 -2.45 -12.24
C LEU A 143 0.27 -0.99 -11.78
N GLU A 144 -0.73 -0.61 -10.98
CA GLU A 144 -0.95 0.76 -10.51
C GLU A 144 -0.66 0.94 -9.03
N SER A 145 -0.99 -0.08 -8.23
CA SER A 145 -0.92 0.00 -6.78
C SER A 145 -0.48 -1.32 -6.17
N MET A 146 0.36 -1.23 -5.13
CA MET A 146 0.70 -2.37 -4.29
C MET A 146 0.62 -2.05 -2.81
N GLY A 147 0.20 -3.05 -2.03
CA GLY A 147 0.14 -2.97 -0.58
C GLY A 147 0.79 -4.19 0.05
N PHE A 148 1.75 -3.98 0.96
CA PHE A 148 2.39 -5.07 1.69
C PHE A 148 2.30 -4.82 3.19
N TYR A 149 1.57 -5.69 3.88
CA TYR A 149 1.31 -5.56 5.31
C TYR A 149 1.68 -6.83 6.06
N SER A 150 2.03 -6.66 7.32
CA SER A 150 2.32 -7.74 8.26
C SER A 150 3.52 -8.59 7.81
N LEU A 151 4.61 -7.95 7.38
CA LEU A 151 5.81 -8.66 6.88
C LEU A 151 6.84 -8.89 8.00
N ASP A 152 6.92 -10.12 8.51
CA ASP A 152 7.90 -10.60 9.51
C ASP A 152 9.27 -10.85 8.89
N MET A 153 9.82 -9.82 8.26
CA MET A 153 11.10 -9.89 7.55
C MET A 153 11.98 -8.69 7.89
N SER A 154 13.27 -8.81 7.59
CA SER A 154 14.27 -7.82 8.02
C SER A 154 14.56 -6.73 6.96
N GLU A 155 14.11 -6.94 5.73
CA GLU A 155 14.32 -6.02 4.62
C GLU A 155 13.27 -6.26 3.53
N LEU A 156 12.95 -5.22 2.77
CA LEU A 156 12.13 -5.31 1.57
C LEU A 156 12.80 -4.52 0.46
N ASP A 157 13.29 -5.22 -0.56
CA ASP A 157 13.97 -4.62 -1.71
C ASP A 157 13.07 -4.67 -2.95
N LEU A 158 12.55 -3.51 -3.34
CA LEU A 158 11.69 -3.34 -4.53
C LEU A 158 12.45 -2.70 -5.70
N SER A 159 13.78 -2.66 -5.66
CA SER A 159 14.60 -2.03 -6.71
C SER A 159 14.34 -2.60 -8.10
N ASP A 160 14.02 -3.90 -8.20
CA ASP A 160 13.73 -4.60 -9.45
C ASP A 160 12.43 -4.14 -10.15
N LEU A 161 11.59 -3.38 -9.45
CA LEU A 161 10.40 -2.73 -10.00
C LEU A 161 10.71 -1.43 -10.74
N SER A 162 11.99 -1.06 -10.86
CA SER A 162 12.40 0.11 -11.63
C SER A 162 11.88 0.02 -13.07
N GLY A 163 11.15 1.04 -13.51
CA GLY A 163 10.57 1.10 -14.84
C GLY A 163 9.11 0.64 -14.96
N CYS A 164 8.43 0.28 -13.87
CA CYS A 164 6.97 0.17 -13.85
C CYS A 164 6.34 1.52 -14.18
N GLN A 165 5.82 1.69 -15.40
CA GLN A 165 5.38 2.99 -15.92
C GLN A 165 4.02 3.45 -15.39
N ASN A 166 3.24 2.55 -14.81
CA ASN A 166 1.90 2.84 -14.29
C ASN A 166 1.81 2.74 -12.76
N LEU A 167 2.88 2.35 -12.08
CA LEU A 167 2.89 2.14 -10.64
C LEU A 167 2.96 3.49 -9.93
N GLU A 168 1.85 3.90 -9.33
CA GLU A 168 1.66 5.22 -8.73
C GLU A 168 1.58 5.16 -7.20
N SER A 169 1.19 4.02 -6.61
CA SER A 169 0.93 3.92 -5.17
C SER A 169 1.59 2.70 -4.54
N MET A 170 2.26 2.94 -3.41
CA MET A 170 2.81 1.89 -2.56
C MET A 170 2.40 2.13 -1.11
N TYR A 171 1.83 1.10 -0.50
CA TYR A 171 1.43 1.10 0.89
C TYR A 171 2.13 -0.03 1.63
N PHE A 172 2.60 0.27 2.83
CA PHE A 172 3.25 -0.68 3.68
C PHE A 172 2.76 -0.50 5.10
N GLY A 173 2.59 -1.61 5.82
CA GLY A 173 2.50 -1.49 7.26
C GLY A 173 2.65 -2.76 8.05
N GLU A 174 2.79 -2.61 9.36
CA GLU A 174 3.16 -3.73 10.25
C GLU A 174 4.39 -4.46 9.70
N LEU A 175 5.49 -3.73 9.52
CA LEU A 175 6.72 -4.28 8.96
C LEU A 175 7.69 -4.73 10.06
N GLY A 176 8.68 -5.53 9.67
CA GLY A 176 9.83 -5.83 10.51
C GLY A 176 9.72 -7.14 11.28
N GLN A 177 10.78 -7.50 11.99
CA GLN A 177 10.75 -8.65 12.89
C GLN A 177 10.28 -8.20 14.28
N GLU A 178 9.52 -9.04 14.97
CA GLU A 178 9.07 -8.79 16.35
C GLU A 178 10.25 -8.55 17.32
N ASN A 179 11.36 -9.27 17.09
CA ASN A 179 12.59 -9.16 17.87
C ASN A 179 13.76 -8.71 16.97
N PRO A 180 13.87 -7.41 16.67
CA PRO A 180 14.85 -6.90 15.71
C PRO A 180 16.28 -7.05 16.21
N ILE A 181 17.14 -7.62 15.35
CA ILE A 181 18.60 -7.67 15.58
C ILE A 181 19.38 -6.69 14.68
N LYS A 182 18.71 -6.13 13.67
CA LYS A 182 19.21 -5.12 12.75
C LYS A 182 18.05 -4.21 12.33
N PRO A 183 18.35 -3.01 11.80
CA PRO A 183 17.33 -2.13 11.26
C PRO A 183 16.56 -2.77 10.10
N PHE A 184 15.28 -2.43 9.96
CA PHE A 184 14.49 -2.78 8.80
C PHE A 184 14.89 -1.89 7.62
N SER A 185 15.30 -2.51 6.51
CA SER A 185 15.71 -1.79 5.30
C SER A 185 14.61 -1.84 4.24
N LEU A 186 14.03 -0.68 3.89
CA LEU A 186 13.11 -0.54 2.75
C LEU A 186 13.82 0.17 1.58
N LYS A 187 13.86 -0.49 0.42
CA LYS A 187 14.34 0.11 -0.83
C LYS A 187 13.22 0.18 -1.85
N LEU A 188 12.91 1.39 -2.28
CA LEU A 188 11.86 1.67 -3.26
C LEU A 188 12.46 1.79 -4.68
N PRO A 189 11.69 1.44 -5.73
CA PRO A 189 12.19 1.50 -7.09
C PRO A 189 12.40 2.94 -7.56
N ARG A 190 13.35 3.12 -8.49
CA ARG A 190 13.56 4.41 -9.16
C ARG A 190 12.90 4.43 -10.53
N LYS A 191 12.73 5.64 -11.10
CA LYS A 191 12.13 5.83 -12.43
C LYS A 191 10.72 5.21 -12.53
N VAL A 192 9.97 5.34 -11.45
CA VAL A 192 8.57 4.94 -11.31
C VAL A 192 7.78 6.20 -10.95
N PRO A 193 6.60 6.45 -11.53
CA PRO A 193 5.83 7.67 -11.29
C PRO A 193 5.05 7.61 -9.97
N LEU A 194 5.74 7.28 -8.86
CA LEU A 194 5.12 7.20 -7.54
C LEU A 194 4.53 8.55 -7.13
N LYS A 195 3.24 8.54 -6.82
CA LYS A 195 2.49 9.66 -6.25
C LYS A 195 2.26 9.46 -4.76
N ILE A 196 2.08 8.22 -4.32
CA ILE A 196 1.74 7.87 -2.94
C ILE A 196 2.75 6.84 -2.44
N VAL A 197 3.40 7.16 -1.33
CA VAL A 197 4.21 6.23 -0.54
C VAL A 197 3.79 6.36 0.90
N GLU A 198 3.21 5.31 1.45
CA GLU A 198 2.78 5.28 2.84
C GLU A 198 3.39 4.07 3.53
N VAL A 199 4.13 4.33 4.61
CA VAL A 199 4.68 3.32 5.50
C VAL A 199 4.09 3.61 6.88
N SER A 200 3.44 2.62 7.48
CA SER A 200 2.92 2.76 8.84
C SER A 200 3.21 1.54 9.71
N ASP A 201 3.57 1.76 10.96
CA ASP A 201 3.65 0.71 11.97
C ASP A 201 4.77 -0.34 11.72
N PHE A 202 5.53 -0.63 12.78
CA PHE A 202 6.42 -1.79 12.84
C PHE A 202 5.96 -2.73 13.95
N PHE A 203 6.21 -4.04 13.80
CA PHE A 203 5.86 -5.01 14.85
C PHE A 203 6.54 -4.72 16.19
N SER A 204 7.74 -4.17 16.14
CA SER A 204 8.53 -3.83 17.32
C SER A 204 8.68 -2.32 17.45
N GLU A 205 8.37 -1.79 18.63
CA GLU A 205 8.68 -0.41 19.00
C GLU A 205 10.20 -0.15 18.97
N ASP A 206 11.03 -1.18 19.11
CA ASP A 206 12.49 -1.05 19.07
C ASP A 206 13.07 -1.18 17.64
N MET A 207 12.22 -1.36 16.63
CA MET A 207 12.67 -1.47 15.25
C MET A 207 13.23 -0.13 14.76
N GLU A 208 14.53 -0.09 14.46
CA GLU A 208 15.13 1.00 13.70
C GLU A 208 14.72 0.88 12.24
N PHE A 209 14.27 1.99 11.65
CA PHE A 209 13.87 2.03 10.26
C PHE A 209 14.91 2.73 9.38
N GLN A 210 15.33 2.05 8.32
CA GLN A 210 16.20 2.59 7.28
C GLN A 210 15.48 2.58 5.94
N VAL A 211 15.27 3.76 5.37
CA VAL A 211 14.70 3.94 4.04
C VAL A 211 15.63 4.79 3.19
N ASP A 212 15.89 4.33 1.98
CA ASP A 212 16.63 5.08 0.98
C ASP A 212 15.67 5.96 0.17
N PHE A 213 15.71 7.27 0.40
CA PHE A 213 14.91 8.27 -0.34
C PHE A 213 15.44 8.55 -1.76
N GLU A 214 16.41 7.81 -2.26
CA GLU A 214 16.92 7.99 -3.62
C GLU A 214 15.87 7.82 -4.73
N PHE A 215 14.72 7.19 -4.45
CA PHE A 215 13.59 7.13 -5.37
C PHE A 215 12.98 8.51 -5.67
N LEU A 216 13.10 9.48 -4.75
CA LEU A 216 12.56 10.84 -4.92
C LEU A 216 13.31 11.67 -5.95
N ARG A 217 14.54 11.30 -6.33
CA ARG A 217 15.39 12.13 -7.20
C ARG A 217 14.75 12.41 -8.57
N ASP A 218 13.95 11.48 -9.08
CA ASP A 218 13.31 11.56 -10.39
C ASP A 218 11.83 11.97 -10.30
N ILE A 219 11.34 12.30 -9.10
CA ILE A 219 9.95 12.67 -8.84
C ILE A 219 9.90 14.20 -8.64
N GLU A 220 9.06 14.87 -9.41
CA GLU A 220 8.85 16.33 -9.28
C GLU A 220 7.59 16.69 -8.48
N SER A 221 6.70 15.71 -8.27
CA SER A 221 5.41 15.91 -7.63
C SER A 221 4.94 14.63 -6.96
N MET A 222 4.57 14.73 -5.70
CA MET A 222 3.93 13.64 -4.94
C MET A 222 2.59 14.11 -4.36
N ASP A 223 1.69 13.16 -4.16
CA ASP A 223 0.42 13.38 -3.50
C ASP A 223 0.51 13.08 -1.99
N SER A 224 1.19 12.00 -1.59
CA SER A 224 1.36 11.63 -0.17
C SER A 224 2.70 10.97 0.07
N LEU A 225 3.41 11.43 1.11
CA LEU A 225 4.53 10.76 1.74
C LEU A 225 4.21 10.59 3.24
N SER A 226 3.88 9.38 3.64
CA SER A 226 3.58 9.04 5.04
C SER A 226 4.60 8.05 5.57
N LEU A 227 5.21 8.37 6.72
CA LEU A 227 6.08 7.50 7.52
C LEU A 227 5.57 7.50 8.97
N ARG A 228 4.28 7.20 9.15
CA ARG A 228 3.61 7.25 10.45
C ARG A 228 4.05 6.08 11.33
N ASN A 229 4.25 6.29 12.62
CA ASN A 229 4.59 5.20 13.55
C ASN A 229 5.77 4.33 13.07
N CYS A 230 6.82 4.98 12.55
CA CYS A 230 7.97 4.35 11.93
C CYS A 230 9.21 4.35 12.84
N ASN A 231 9.05 4.66 14.13
CA ASN A 231 10.12 4.82 15.12
C ASN A 231 11.24 5.80 14.70
N LEU A 232 10.95 6.74 13.80
CA LEU A 232 11.95 7.69 13.30
C LEU A 232 12.42 8.62 14.41
N THR A 233 13.72 8.82 14.56
CA THR A 233 14.29 9.79 15.51
C THR A 233 14.67 11.12 14.84
N SER A 234 14.74 11.12 13.50
CA SER A 234 15.00 12.30 12.67
C SER A 234 14.45 12.09 11.26
N PHE A 235 14.29 13.18 10.52
CA PHE A 235 13.96 13.14 9.10
C PHE A 235 14.74 14.24 8.36
N ASP A 236 15.41 13.89 7.27
CA ASP A 236 16.22 14.82 6.46
C ASP A 236 15.38 15.36 5.30
N PHE A 237 14.83 16.56 5.48
CA PHE A 237 14.01 17.21 4.45
C PHE A 237 14.77 17.62 3.19
N THR A 238 16.11 17.62 3.19
CA THR A 238 16.88 17.90 1.96
C THR A 238 16.65 16.83 0.89
N ARG A 239 16.15 15.65 1.28
CA ARG A 239 15.74 14.56 0.37
C ARG A 239 14.53 14.92 -0.49
N LEU A 240 13.73 15.89 -0.07
CA LEU A 240 12.57 16.37 -0.83
C LEU A 240 12.93 17.48 -1.83
N SER A 241 14.22 17.81 -2.00
CA SER A 241 14.67 18.98 -2.79
C SER A 241 14.36 18.91 -4.29
N SER A 242 14.07 17.73 -4.84
CA SER A 242 13.59 17.55 -6.23
C SER A 242 12.10 17.88 -6.39
N LEU A 243 11.32 17.79 -5.31
CA LEU A 243 9.88 18.00 -5.35
C LEU A 243 9.57 19.47 -5.57
N LYS A 244 8.86 19.76 -6.67
CA LYS A 244 8.22 21.06 -6.90
C LYS A 244 6.90 21.15 -6.14
N ARG A 245 6.29 20.01 -5.83
CA ARG A 245 5.00 19.88 -5.15
C ARG A 245 4.92 18.64 -4.27
N ILE A 246 4.28 18.75 -3.11
CA ILE A 246 3.88 17.62 -2.27
C ILE A 246 2.48 17.86 -1.68
N GLY A 247 1.62 16.85 -1.61
CA GLY A 247 0.31 17.00 -0.97
C GLY A 247 0.40 16.89 0.54
N ARG A 248 0.55 15.65 1.00
CA ARG A 248 0.65 15.30 2.41
C ARG A 248 2.06 14.83 2.77
N ILE A 249 2.54 15.32 3.91
CA ILE A 249 3.66 14.77 4.67
C ILE A 249 3.11 14.35 6.02
N ASP A 250 3.23 13.07 6.36
CA ASP A 250 2.84 12.55 7.67
C ASP A 250 4.05 11.86 8.32
N LEU A 251 4.54 12.46 9.39
CA LEU A 251 5.60 11.92 10.24
C LEU A 251 5.09 11.77 11.69
N SER A 252 3.78 11.65 11.89
CA SER A 252 3.19 11.47 13.22
C SER A 252 3.53 10.12 13.84
N GLU A 253 3.39 10.03 15.16
CA GLU A 253 3.62 8.85 15.97
C GLU A 253 5.08 8.35 15.89
N ASN A 254 6.03 9.26 15.69
CA ASN A 254 7.45 8.92 15.64
C ASN A 254 8.16 9.29 16.96
N ARG A 255 9.49 9.20 16.96
CA ARG A 255 10.37 9.58 18.08
C ARG A 255 11.20 10.82 17.74
N ILE A 256 10.72 11.63 16.79
CA ILE A 256 11.36 12.87 16.36
C ILE A 256 11.17 13.90 17.47
N THR A 257 12.23 14.57 17.88
CA THR A 257 12.15 15.65 18.89
C THR A 257 12.41 17.02 18.30
N HIS A 258 13.21 17.08 17.23
CA HIS A 258 13.58 18.30 16.51
C HIS A 258 13.50 18.03 15.02
N LEU A 259 12.99 19.02 14.28
CA LEU A 259 12.74 18.85 12.85
C LEU A 259 13.08 20.14 12.09
N ASP A 260 14.13 20.08 11.26
CA ASP A 260 14.51 21.19 10.38
C ASP A 260 13.64 21.22 9.13
N ILE A 261 12.65 22.13 9.11
CA ILE A 261 11.74 22.29 7.97
C ILE A 261 12.27 23.29 6.94
N THR A 262 13.47 23.85 7.13
CA THR A 262 14.04 24.84 6.20
C THR A 262 14.05 24.38 4.74
N PRO A 263 14.40 23.11 4.42
CA PRO A 263 14.46 22.66 3.03
C PRO A 263 13.10 22.64 2.32
N ILE A 264 12.00 22.61 3.06
CA ILE A 264 10.64 22.52 2.49
C ILE A 264 9.86 23.84 2.53
N LEU A 265 10.43 24.92 3.08
CA LEU A 265 9.75 26.22 3.16
C LEU A 265 9.30 26.78 1.81
N ASP A 266 9.99 26.39 0.73
CA ASP A 266 9.70 26.84 -0.63
C ASP A 266 8.94 25.80 -1.48
N ILE A 267 8.77 24.58 -0.96
CA ILE A 267 8.00 23.54 -1.65
C ILE A 267 6.53 23.90 -1.56
N ALA A 268 5.86 23.83 -2.70
CA ALA A 268 4.45 24.12 -2.78
C ALA A 268 3.66 22.91 -2.25
N THR A 269 2.93 23.10 -1.16
CA THR A 269 2.08 22.06 -0.57
C THR A 269 0.62 22.28 -0.94
N PHE A 270 -0.16 21.22 -1.17
CA PHE A 270 -1.60 21.35 -1.42
C PHE A 270 -2.42 20.63 -0.35
N THR A 271 -3.52 21.24 0.08
CA THR A 271 -4.56 20.59 0.89
C THR A 271 -5.61 19.98 -0.02
N GLU A 272 -6.03 18.75 0.27
CA GLU A 272 -7.30 18.24 -0.25
C GLU A 272 -8.44 18.96 0.50
N ASN A 273 -8.86 20.13 0.01
CA ASN A 273 -9.95 20.92 0.60
C ASN A 273 -11.37 20.29 0.50
N ALA A 274 -11.50 18.98 0.30
CA ALA A 274 -12.79 18.32 0.44
C ALA A 274 -13.10 17.87 1.88
N LEU A 275 -12.10 17.65 2.74
CA LEU A 275 -12.31 17.00 4.06
C LEU A 275 -11.55 17.62 5.25
N GLY A 276 -10.73 18.66 5.04
CA GLY A 276 -10.06 19.36 6.14
C GLY A 276 -8.89 18.60 6.77
N GLU A 277 -8.31 17.64 6.06
CA GLU A 277 -7.14 16.91 6.53
C GLU A 277 -5.86 17.78 6.50
N PRO A 278 -5.00 17.69 7.54
CA PRO A 278 -3.74 18.42 7.58
C PRO A 278 -2.72 17.88 6.57
N THR A 279 -2.05 18.77 5.85
CA THR A 279 -1.00 18.44 4.87
C THR A 279 0.36 18.17 5.47
N PHE A 280 0.58 18.63 6.70
CA PHE A 280 1.80 18.39 7.43
C PHE A 280 1.42 17.93 8.83
N ILE A 281 1.71 16.66 9.12
CA ILE A 281 1.31 15.98 10.35
C ILE A 281 2.57 15.52 11.06
N ILE A 282 2.73 15.99 12.29
CA ILE A 282 3.83 15.66 13.20
C ILE A 282 3.28 15.65 14.63
N ASP A 283 4.01 15.03 15.55
CA ASP A 283 3.65 15.00 16.96
C ASP A 283 3.76 16.38 17.61
N SER A 284 2.84 16.69 18.52
CA SER A 284 2.67 18.04 19.07
C SER A 284 3.85 18.56 19.89
N ASP A 285 4.73 17.67 20.35
CA ASP A 285 5.91 17.95 21.16
C ASP A 285 7.18 18.15 20.34
N VAL A 286 7.12 17.96 19.01
CA VAL A 286 8.25 18.22 18.10
C VAL A 286 8.60 19.70 18.09
N ILE A 287 9.89 20.00 18.27
CA ILE A 287 10.44 21.35 18.12
C ILE A 287 10.76 21.59 16.64
N ILE A 288 10.18 22.64 16.08
CA ILE A 288 10.42 23.05 14.70
C ILE A 288 11.69 23.88 14.63
N GLN A 289 12.63 23.46 13.79
CA GLN A 289 13.86 24.18 13.52
C GLN A 289 13.77 24.88 12.16
N ILE A 290 14.22 26.14 12.14
CA ILE A 290 14.32 26.94 10.92
C ILE A 290 15.65 27.68 10.92
N GLU A 291 16.40 27.64 9.82
CA GLU A 291 17.65 28.40 9.71
C GLU A 291 17.39 29.89 9.93
N LYS A 292 18.20 30.51 10.78
CA LYS A 292 18.06 31.93 11.15
C LYS A 292 18.03 32.88 9.95
N LYS A 293 18.72 32.53 8.86
CA LYS A 293 18.76 33.32 7.61
C LYS A 293 17.39 33.41 6.91
N ARG A 294 16.46 32.49 7.20
CA ARG A 294 15.09 32.45 6.64
C ARG A 294 14.07 33.17 7.53
N GLN A 295 14.47 33.68 8.70
CA GLN A 295 13.55 34.30 9.67
C GLN A 295 12.76 35.46 9.07
N ASP A 296 13.43 36.34 8.32
CA ASP A 296 12.81 37.50 7.68
C ASP A 296 11.93 37.13 6.48
N ASP A 297 12.07 35.92 5.93
CA ASP A 297 11.26 35.43 4.81
C ASP A 297 9.89 34.93 5.26
N ILE A 298 9.75 34.47 6.52
CA ILE A 298 8.53 33.83 7.03
C ILE A 298 7.27 34.69 6.82
N PRO A 299 7.25 36.00 7.16
CA PRO A 299 6.07 36.82 6.90
C PRO A 299 5.70 36.89 5.42
N THR A 300 6.70 36.90 4.53
CA THR A 300 6.50 36.91 3.08
C THR A 300 5.92 35.57 2.61
N ILE A 301 6.47 34.45 3.08
CA ILE A 301 5.99 33.09 2.80
C ILE A 301 4.53 32.93 3.23
N LEU A 302 4.20 33.33 4.46
CA LEU A 302 2.85 33.27 5.03
C LEU A 302 1.85 34.24 4.37
N SER A 303 2.32 35.22 3.60
CA SER A 303 1.48 36.16 2.85
C SER A 303 1.13 35.68 1.44
N LYS A 304 1.83 34.65 0.94
CA LYS A 304 1.53 34.05 -0.36
C LYS A 304 0.11 33.50 -0.29
N LYS A 305 -0.75 33.96 -1.20
CA LYS A 305 -2.12 33.47 -1.31
C LYS A 305 -2.13 32.05 -1.81
N ASP A 306 -3.07 31.27 -1.27
CA ASP A 306 -3.41 29.98 -1.82
C ASP A 306 -3.86 30.14 -3.28
N LYS A 307 -3.27 29.37 -4.19
CA LYS A 307 -3.68 29.33 -5.60
C LYS A 307 -4.39 28.04 -5.90
N ILE A 308 -5.53 28.12 -6.59
CA ILE A 308 -6.28 26.97 -7.11
C ILE A 308 -5.64 26.52 -8.43
N VAL A 309 -5.35 25.22 -8.56
CA VAL A 309 -4.91 24.62 -9.83
C VAL A 309 -5.99 23.68 -10.34
N GLU A 310 -6.49 23.95 -11.55
CA GLU A 310 -7.62 23.21 -12.15
C GLU A 310 -7.20 21.90 -12.86
N GLU A 311 -5.89 21.66 -13.08
CA GLU A 311 -5.39 20.58 -13.94
C GLU A 311 -4.54 19.53 -13.21
N HIS A 312 -5.03 18.94 -12.11
CA HIS A 312 -4.41 17.73 -11.57
C HIS A 312 -5.21 16.48 -11.95
N LYS A 313 -4.55 15.54 -12.64
CA LYS A 313 -5.11 14.22 -12.93
C LYS A 313 -4.80 13.27 -11.78
N GLY A 314 -5.67 13.26 -10.77
CA GLY A 314 -5.68 12.31 -9.65
C GLY A 314 -7.11 11.87 -9.32
N SER A 315 -7.25 10.80 -8.53
CA SER A 315 -8.53 10.10 -8.28
C SER A 315 -9.57 10.88 -7.48
N TYR A 316 -9.24 12.09 -7.01
CA TYR A 316 -10.16 12.98 -6.32
C TYR A 316 -10.10 14.38 -6.92
N ALA A 317 -11.21 14.82 -7.51
CA ALA A 317 -11.39 16.20 -7.96
C ALA A 317 -11.57 17.09 -6.73
N ILE A 318 -10.48 17.68 -6.25
CA ILE A 318 -10.48 18.52 -5.07
C ILE A 318 -9.78 19.83 -5.42
N ASP A 319 -10.35 20.96 -4.96
CA ASP A 319 -9.76 22.28 -5.11
C ASP A 319 -8.41 22.32 -4.37
N TYR A 320 -7.31 22.32 -5.11
CA TYR A 320 -5.97 22.37 -4.55
C TYR A 320 -5.63 23.78 -4.12
N GLU A 321 -5.57 24.06 -2.82
CA GLU A 321 -5.03 25.32 -2.32
C GLU A 321 -3.50 25.23 -2.20
N PHE A 322 -2.78 25.90 -3.11
CA PHE A 322 -1.32 26.03 -3.03
C PHE A 322 -0.90 27.16 -2.09
N GLY A 323 -0.54 26.86 -0.86
CA GLY A 323 0.11 27.85 0.00
C GLY A 323 0.59 27.33 1.34
N HIS A 324 0.92 28.26 2.22
CA HIS A 324 1.66 27.99 3.46
C HIS A 324 0.76 28.02 4.71
N GLN A 325 -0.53 27.69 4.56
CA GLN A 325 -1.43 27.54 5.71
C GLN A 325 -0.92 26.46 6.68
N TRP A 326 -0.33 25.38 6.16
CA TRP A 326 0.35 24.37 6.97
C TRP A 326 1.45 24.99 7.83
N LEU A 327 2.27 25.88 7.26
CA LEU A 327 3.38 26.51 7.97
C LEU A 327 2.83 27.39 9.10
N ARG A 328 1.77 28.16 8.83
CA ARG A 328 1.08 28.93 9.88
C ARG A 328 0.62 28.02 11.00
N LYS A 329 -0.10 26.95 10.67
CA LYS A 329 -0.60 25.98 11.66
C LYS A 329 0.55 25.41 12.50
N ILE A 330 1.63 24.99 11.85
CA ILE A 330 2.81 24.44 12.53
C ILE A 330 3.46 25.46 13.46
N LEU A 331 3.65 26.71 13.02
CA LEU A 331 4.22 27.80 13.83
C LEU A 331 3.31 28.22 14.99
N ASP A 332 1.99 28.10 14.83
CA ASP A 332 1.01 28.42 15.86
C ASP A 332 0.89 27.30 16.92
N THR A 333 1.20 26.05 16.57
CA THR A 333 1.00 24.89 17.46
C THR A 333 2.28 24.30 18.03
N HIS A 334 3.46 24.62 17.50
CA HIS A 334 4.74 24.04 17.95
C HIS A 334 5.72 25.11 18.43
N SER A 335 6.69 24.68 19.25
CA SER A 335 7.83 25.52 19.60
C SER A 335 8.77 25.67 18.41
N VAL A 336 9.33 26.86 18.23
CA VAL A 336 10.24 27.18 17.12
C VAL A 336 11.62 27.55 17.65
N GLU A 337 12.64 26.90 17.11
CA GLU A 337 14.05 27.17 17.34
C GLU A 337 14.72 27.70 16.06
N TRP A 338 15.53 28.75 16.19
CA TRP A 338 16.29 29.31 15.08
C TRP A 338 17.71 28.77 15.10
N ILE A 339 18.09 27.99 14.07
CA ILE A 339 19.39 27.31 13.97
C ILE A 339 20.37 27.99 13.03
#